data_AF-A0A914NJC3-F1
#
_entry.id   AF-A0A914NJC3-F1
#
_cell.length_a   1.000
_cell.length_b   1.000
_cell.length_c   1.000
_cell.angle_alpha   90.00
_cell.angle_beta   90.00
_cell.angle_gamma   90.00
#
_symmetry.space_group_name_H-M   'P 1'
#
loop_
_entity.id
_entity.type
_entity.pdbx_description
1 polymer ?
#
loop_
_entity_poly.entity_id
_entity_poly.type
_entity_poly.pdbx_seq_one_letter_code
_entity_poly.pdbx_strand_id
1 'polypeptide(L)'
;MRRKKLPPGCQASGKRPAFGRPILLKNSRGLGTLCSFDMPNPTIRDKFLNTAINLGLHIGGCGDSTIRFRPALIFQGKQLETTINLLESAFEKMKTFDIDFTDDF
;
A
#
# COMPACT_ATOMS: atom_id res chain seq x y z
N MET A 1 -20.65 -32.64 4.74
CA MET A 1 -20.72 -31.83 5.98
C MET A 1 -20.32 -30.39 5.63
N ARG A 2 -21.10 -29.40 6.10
CA ARG A 2 -21.42 -28.11 5.44
C ARG A 2 -20.24 -27.17 5.13
N ARG A 3 -20.03 -26.85 3.83
CA ARG A 3 -19.31 -25.65 3.38
C ARG A 3 -20.13 -24.43 3.84
N LYS A 4 -19.61 -23.64 4.79
CA LYS A 4 -20.25 -22.38 5.18
C LYS A 4 -20.18 -21.43 3.97
N LYS A 5 -21.34 -21.26 3.31
CA LYS A 5 -21.60 -20.18 2.35
C LYS A 5 -21.32 -18.85 3.07
N LEU A 6 -20.38 -18.06 2.56
CA LEU A 6 -20.23 -16.67 2.97
C LEU A 6 -21.53 -15.89 2.66
N PRO A 7 -21.90 -14.89 3.48
CA PRO A 7 -23.13 -14.13 3.29
C PRO A 7 -23.16 -13.38 1.94
N PRO A 8 -24.31 -13.36 1.25
CA PRO A 8 -24.47 -12.70 -0.05
C PRO A 8 -24.59 -11.20 0.16
N GLY A 9 -23.46 -10.49 0.03
CA GLY A 9 -23.42 -9.04 0.16
C GLY A 9 -22.00 -8.48 0.13
N CYS A 10 -21.00 -9.28 0.51
CA CYS A 10 -19.60 -8.97 0.27
C CYS A 10 -19.17 -9.62 -1.05
N GLN A 11 -19.74 -9.14 -2.16
CA GLN A 11 -19.12 -9.36 -3.46
C GLN A 11 -17.80 -8.62 -3.40
N ALA A 12 -16.71 -9.37 -3.22
CA ALA A 12 -15.37 -8.90 -3.46
C ALA A 12 -15.36 -8.37 -4.89
N SER A 13 -15.51 -7.05 -5.03
CA SER A 13 -15.35 -6.35 -6.28
C SER A 13 -13.97 -6.71 -6.81
N GLY A 14 -13.97 -7.30 -8.01
CA GLY A 14 -12.80 -7.84 -8.67
C GLY A 14 -11.82 -6.77 -9.12
N LYS A 15 -11.25 -6.00 -8.19
CA LYS A 15 -9.97 -5.33 -8.34
C LYS A 15 -8.99 -6.04 -7.44
N ARG A 16 -8.29 -7.03 -8.00
CA ARG A 16 -7.05 -7.52 -7.40
C ARG A 16 -6.16 -6.28 -7.19
N PRO A 17 -5.80 -5.88 -5.95
CA PRO A 17 -4.91 -4.75 -5.76
C PRO A 17 -3.60 -5.06 -6.48
N ALA A 18 -3.12 -4.11 -7.27
CA ALA A 18 -2.07 -4.22 -8.28
C ALA A 18 -0.85 -5.06 -7.82
N PHE A 19 -0.88 -6.36 -8.08
CA PHE A 19 0.17 -7.34 -7.77
C PHE A 19 1.35 -7.26 -8.76
N GLY A 20 1.68 -6.06 -9.25
CA GLY A 20 2.55 -5.87 -10.42
C GLY A 20 3.59 -4.77 -10.28
N ARG A 21 4.10 -4.51 -9.06
CA ARG A 21 5.21 -3.56 -8.84
C ARG A 21 6.34 -4.15 -7.99
N PRO A 22 7.01 -5.23 -8.46
CA PRO A 22 8.05 -5.94 -7.70
C PRO A 22 9.34 -5.11 -7.48
N ILE A 23 9.54 -4.05 -8.27
CA ILE A 23 10.77 -3.24 -8.25
C ILE A 23 10.80 -2.31 -7.02
N LEU A 24 9.62 -1.81 -6.62
CA LEU A 24 9.50 -0.83 -5.53
C LEU A 24 8.96 -1.43 -4.23
N LEU A 25 8.13 -2.48 -4.31
CA LEU A 25 7.49 -3.09 -3.15
C LEU A 25 8.00 -4.51 -2.91
N LYS A 26 8.61 -4.72 -1.74
CA LYS A 26 9.06 -6.02 -1.25
C LYS A 26 8.28 -6.41 0.01
N ASN A 27 8.16 -7.72 0.24
CA ASN A 27 7.72 -8.29 1.51
C ASN A 27 6.41 -7.68 2.09
N SER A 28 5.36 -7.58 1.25
CA SER A 28 4.06 -7.11 1.70
C SER A 28 3.46 -8.10 2.70
N ARG A 29 3.14 -7.61 3.89
CA ARG A 29 2.64 -8.43 4.99
C ARG A 29 1.56 -7.68 5.76
N GLY A 30 0.55 -8.39 6.23
CA GLY A 30 -0.51 -7.79 7.03
C GLY A 30 -1.44 -8.82 7.65
N LEU A 31 -2.01 -8.45 8.80
CA LEU A 31 -3.02 -9.23 9.49
C LEU A 31 -4.19 -8.30 9.85
N GLY A 32 -5.36 -8.56 9.28
CA GLY A 32 -6.53 -7.69 9.43
C GLY A 32 -6.28 -6.32 8.82
N THR A 33 -6.41 -5.26 9.62
CA THR A 33 -6.20 -3.86 9.18
C THR A 33 -4.77 -3.37 9.35
N LEU A 34 -3.90 -4.16 9.98
CA LEU A 34 -2.48 -3.85 10.15
C LEU A 34 -1.71 -4.37 8.95
N CYS A 35 -1.27 -3.46 8.07
CA CYS A 35 -0.52 -3.78 6.86
C CYS A 35 0.84 -3.09 6.87
N SER A 36 1.84 -3.74 6.30
CA SER A 36 3.18 -3.20 6.11
C SER A 36 3.81 -3.73 4.83
N PHE A 37 4.72 -2.95 4.27
CA PHE A 37 5.49 -3.33 3.08
C PHE A 37 6.85 -2.66 3.14
N ASP A 38 7.81 -3.26 2.44
CA ASP A 38 9.21 -2.86 2.47
C ASP A 38 9.59 -2.20 1.14
N MET A 39 10.40 -1.15 1.22
CA MET A 39 10.99 -0.44 0.08
C MET A 39 12.50 -0.75 0.01
N PRO A 40 13.12 -0.76 -1.17
CA PRO A 40 14.52 -1.13 -1.33
C PRO A 40 15.51 -0.14 -0.69
N ASN A 41 15.18 1.16 -0.68
CA ASN A 41 16.05 2.22 -0.16
C ASN A 41 15.35 3.11 0.87
N PRO A 42 16.05 3.55 1.94
CA PRO A 42 15.50 4.45 2.95
C PRO A 42 15.10 5.81 2.35
N THR A 43 15.88 6.32 1.40
CA THR A 43 15.61 7.60 0.72
C THR A 43 14.32 7.58 -0.10
N ILE A 44 14.06 6.49 -0.81
CA ILE A 44 12.82 6.29 -1.60
C ILE A 44 11.62 6.17 -0.65
N ARG A 45 11.80 5.48 0.48
CA ARG A 45 10.78 5.37 1.53
C ARG A 45 10.41 6.74 2.12
N ASP A 46 11.40 7.57 2.46
CA ASP A 46 11.13 8.89 3.05
C ASP A 46 10.46 9.83 2.04
N LYS A 47 10.87 9.79 0.77
CA LYS A 47 10.17 10.49 -0.33
C LYS A 47 8.71 10.03 -0.44
N PHE A 48 8.47 8.73 -0.42
CA PHE A 48 7.11 8.18 -0.48
C PHE A 48 6.26 8.56 0.73
N LEU A 49 6.83 8.56 1.95
CA LEU A 49 6.13 9.03 3.14
C LEU A 49 5.71 10.49 3.00
N ASN A 50 6.61 11.35 2.55
CA ASN A 50 6.31 12.77 2.35
C ASN A 50 5.23 12.98 1.27
N THR A 51 5.27 12.23 0.16
CA THR A 51 4.23 12.34 -0.87
C THR A 51 2.88 11.82 -0.38
N ALA A 52 2.85 10.72 0.38
CA ALA A 52 1.62 10.21 0.98
C ALA A 52 1.01 11.19 1.98
N ILE A 53 1.83 11.79 2.86
CA ILE A 53 1.39 12.82 3.82
C ILE A 53 0.82 14.03 3.09
N ASN A 54 1.48 14.50 2.02
CA ASN A 54 0.99 15.62 1.20
C ASN A 54 -0.32 15.32 0.48
N LEU A 55 -0.60 14.05 0.21
CA LEU A 55 -1.88 13.59 -0.36
C LEU A 55 -2.98 13.42 0.71
N GLY A 56 -2.66 13.65 1.99
CA GLY A 56 -3.59 13.49 3.11
C GLY A 56 -3.64 12.06 3.68
N LEU A 57 -2.70 11.18 3.30
CA LEU A 57 -2.57 9.85 3.84
C LEU A 57 -1.45 9.81 4.90
N HIS A 58 -1.83 9.75 6.18
CA HIS A 58 -0.86 9.64 7.26
C HIS A 58 -0.42 8.18 7.43
N ILE A 59 0.83 7.91 7.06
CA ILE A 59 1.51 6.61 7.21
C ILE A 59 2.85 6.80 7.90
N GLY A 60 3.28 5.79 8.66
CA GLY A 60 4.53 5.82 9.41
C GLY A 60 5.59 4.94 8.79
N GLY A 61 6.80 5.46 8.63
CA GLY A 61 7.99 4.65 8.40
C GLY A 61 8.40 3.91 9.66
N CYS A 62 8.99 2.73 9.51
CA CYS A 62 9.57 1.98 10.61
C CYS A 62 10.85 1.28 10.17
N GLY A 63 11.97 1.58 10.84
CA GLY A 63 13.29 1.09 10.42
C GLY A 63 13.71 1.66 9.07
N ASP A 64 14.64 0.97 8.42
CA ASP A 64 15.31 1.50 7.23
C ASP A 64 14.45 1.36 5.97
N SER A 65 13.68 0.29 5.86
CA SER A 65 12.95 -0.09 4.64
C SER A 65 11.44 -0.18 4.80
N THR A 66 10.90 -0.31 6.02
CA THR A 66 9.51 -0.73 6.20
C THR A 66 8.55 0.45 6.39
N ILE A 67 7.36 0.35 5.82
CA ILE A 67 6.25 1.29 6.03
C ILE A 67 5.11 0.55 6.70
N ARG A 68 4.49 1.17 7.72
CA ARG A 68 3.40 0.57 8.51
C ARG A 68 2.13 1.40 8.40
N PHE A 69 1.05 0.71 8.10
CA PHE A 69 -0.31 1.23 8.12
C PHE A 69 -0.98 0.79 9.43
N ARG A 70 -1.34 1.78 10.26
CA ARG A 70 -2.03 1.58 11.55
C ARG A 70 -3.33 2.38 11.58
N PRO A 71 -4.37 1.92 10.88
CA PRO A 71 -5.65 2.59 10.88
C PRO A 71 -6.37 2.38 12.23
N ALA A 72 -7.33 3.24 12.54
CA ALA A 72 -8.18 3.08 13.71
C ALA A 72 -9.06 1.82 13.60
N LEU A 73 -9.52 1.26 14.72
CA LEU A 73 -10.40 0.07 14.74
C LEU A 73 -11.77 0.30 14.07
N ILE A 74 -12.16 1.57 13.90
CA ILE A 74 -13.38 1.99 13.19
C ILE A 74 -13.21 2.00 11.66
N PHE A 75 -12.08 1.51 11.14
CA PHE A 75 -11.77 1.56 9.72
C PHE A 75 -12.76 0.73 8.88
N GLN A 76 -13.50 1.41 8.01
CA GLN A 76 -14.54 0.81 7.17
C GLN A 76 -14.08 0.60 5.73
N GLY A 77 -14.79 -0.25 4.98
CA GLY A 77 -14.49 -0.52 3.56
C GLY A 77 -14.42 0.73 2.67
N LYS A 78 -15.24 1.75 2.94
CA LYS A 78 -15.20 3.02 2.18
C LYS A 78 -13.88 3.79 2.37
N GLN A 79 -13.33 3.74 3.58
CA GLN A 79 -12.03 4.36 3.88
C GLN A 79 -10.89 3.54 3.28
N LEU A 80 -11.05 2.20 3.19
CA LEU A 80 -10.11 1.33 2.49
C LEU A 80 -9.98 1.70 1.00
N GLU A 81 -11.10 1.87 0.30
CA GLU A 81 -11.09 2.28 -1.11
C GLU A 81 -10.38 3.63 -1.30
N THR A 82 -10.68 4.60 -0.43
CA THR A 82 -10.02 5.91 -0.46
C THR A 82 -8.52 5.80 -0.20
N THR A 83 -8.13 4.98 0.77
CA THR A 83 -6.72 4.72 1.11
C THR A 83 -5.97 4.08 -0.05
N ILE A 84 -6.58 3.10 -0.73
CA ILE A 84 -5.98 2.43 -1.89
C ILE A 84 -5.80 3.43 -3.03
N ASN A 85 -6.80 4.26 -3.32
CA ASN A 85 -6.70 5.29 -4.35
C ASN A 85 -5.57 6.30 -4.04
N LEU A 86 -5.47 6.75 -2.79
CA LEU A 86 -4.39 7.65 -2.36
C LEU A 86 -3.00 7.02 -2.49
N LEU A 87 -2.87 5.74 -2.11
CA LEU A 87 -1.64 4.98 -2.30
C LEU A 87 -1.28 4.87 -3.79
N GLU A 88 -2.24 4.57 -4.66
CA GLU A 88 -2.02 4.52 -6.11
C GLU A 88 -1.55 5.86 -6.66
N SER A 89 -2.19 6.97 -6.27
CA SER A 89 -1.75 8.32 -6.63
C SER A 89 -0.35 8.66 -6.11
N ALA A 90 0.01 8.19 -4.90
CA ALA A 90 1.35 8.36 -4.36
C ALA A 90 2.40 7.62 -5.21
N PHE A 91 2.09 6.38 -5.63
CA PHE A 91 2.97 5.61 -6.52
C PHE A 91 3.08 6.22 -7.91
N GLU A 92 2.00 6.77 -8.47
CA GLU A 92 2.06 7.49 -9.76
C GLU A 92 2.98 8.70 -9.69
N LYS A 93 2.90 9.49 -8.62
CA LYS A 93 3.80 10.63 -8.42
C LYS A 93 5.25 10.23 -8.27
N MET A 94 5.54 9.07 -7.65
CA MET A 94 6.91 8.55 -7.54
C MET A 94 7.47 8.06 -8.88
N LYS A 95 6.63 7.42 -9.72
CA LYS A 95 7.06 6.95 -11.05
C LYS A 95 7.59 8.06 -11.93
N THR A 96 7.05 9.28 -11.85
CA THR A 96 7.52 10.40 -12.66
C THR A 96 8.98 10.79 -12.38
N PHE A 97 9.56 10.34 -11.25
CA PHE A 97 10.91 10.70 -10.82
C PHE A 97 11.95 9.56 -10.91
N ASP A 98 11.52 8.30 -11.00
CA ASP A 98 12.41 7.14 -10.82
C ASP A 98 12.57 6.25 -12.07
N ILE A 99 12.10 6.64 -13.27
CA ILE A 99 12.33 5.84 -14.50
C ILE A 99 13.80 5.89 -14.96
N ASP A 100 14.62 6.82 -14.47
CA ASP A 100 15.98 7.01 -14.97
C ASP A 100 17.09 6.20 -14.27
N PHE A 101 16.80 5.32 -13.29
CA PHE A 101 17.88 4.79 -12.42
C PHE A 101 17.94 3.29 -12.12
N THR A 102 17.28 2.42 -12.89
CA THR A 102 17.51 0.96 -12.79
C THR A 102 17.52 0.28 -14.15
N ASP A 103 18.55 0.56 -14.96
CA ASP A 103 18.97 -0.23 -16.13
C ASP A 103 20.47 -0.61 -16.06
N ASP A 104 21.05 -0.73 -14.86
CA ASP A 104 22.42 -1.26 -14.69
C ASP A 104 22.45 -2.37 -13.62
N PHE A 105 21.97 -3.55 -14.00
CA PHE A 105 22.56 -4.87 -13.64
C PHE A 105 22.07 -5.95 -14.59
#